data_AF-A0A4V3I938-F1
#
_entry.id   AF-A0A4V3I938-F1
#
_cell.length_a   1.000
_cell.length_b   1.000
_cell.length_c   1.000
_cell.angle_alpha   90.00
_cell.angle_beta   90.00
_cell.angle_gamma   90.00
#
_symmetry.space_group_name_H-M   'P 1'
#
loop_
_entity.id
_entity.type
_entity.pdbx_description
1 polymer ?
#
loop_
_entity_poly.entity_id
_entity_poly.type
_entity_poly.pdbx_seq_one_letter_code
_entity_poly.pdbx_strand_id
1 'polypeptide(L)'
;MRLRGCELVIDYKKTDLGLQNQWGDLILVDGNWYVTWMPQNLIDATKNYNTREPNPTNPKKPRRLIDKKTFKTYLENRNAYRMKPKGRPDKDGFQRFLYPTPGSYMAIDRVSGKRVAKPSTPVSVTIPLDAGAPSERNQDPRLAVKHLQKFAYKSREHREHFGMRSLVESAYKSLKGKNFEDLANVSKRSGRGFAFNYLAATLAAVSANLRKTYDFFVKAAELDLGEKLSRERRRKEATGTPLSAHSALPALAPPQ
;
A
#
# COMPACT_ATOMS: atom_id res chain seq x y z
N MET A 1 13.86 7.66 -3.61
CA MET A 1 12.61 7.83 -2.82
C MET A 1 12.86 7.67 -1.32
N ARG A 2 13.28 6.50 -0.81
CA ARG A 2 13.50 6.31 0.64
C ARG A 2 14.60 7.19 1.24
N LEU A 3 15.70 7.42 0.53
CA LEU A 3 16.75 8.37 0.93
C LEU A 3 16.21 9.81 1.13
N ARG A 4 15.07 10.15 0.53
CA ARG A 4 14.40 11.45 0.70
C ARG A 4 13.32 11.44 1.79
N GLY A 5 13.29 10.40 2.62
CA GLY A 5 12.30 10.23 3.69
C GLY A 5 10.91 9.75 3.22
N CYS A 6 10.74 9.40 1.94
CA CYS A 6 9.46 8.89 1.45
C CYS A 6 9.30 7.41 1.78
N GLU A 7 8.22 7.08 2.49
CA GLU A 7 7.86 5.70 2.83
C GLU A 7 6.80 5.16 1.87
N LEU A 8 6.88 3.87 1.55
CA LEU A 8 6.01 3.23 0.56
C LEU A 8 4.91 2.41 1.23
N VAL A 9 3.72 2.49 0.67
CA VAL A 9 2.55 1.63 0.97
C VAL A 9 2.02 1.15 -0.38
N ILE A 10 2.33 -0.09 -0.74
CA ILE A 10 2.05 -0.66 -2.07
C ILE A 10 1.42 -2.05 -1.96
N ASP A 11 0.89 -2.53 -3.08
CA ASP A 11 0.40 -3.91 -3.21
C ASP A 11 1.54 -4.85 -3.67
N TYR A 12 1.40 -6.14 -3.41
CA TYR A 12 2.34 -7.16 -3.87
C TYR A 12 1.71 -8.09 -4.90
N LYS A 13 2.53 -8.54 -5.85
CA LYS A 13 2.18 -9.63 -6.75
C LYS A 13 2.09 -10.93 -5.95
N LYS A 14 1.32 -11.91 -6.46
CA LYS A 14 1.20 -13.23 -5.82
C LYS A 14 2.55 -13.93 -5.59
N THR A 15 3.52 -13.70 -6.47
CA THR A 15 4.89 -14.23 -6.40
C THR A 15 5.74 -13.60 -5.31
N ASP A 16 5.32 -12.45 -4.78
CA ASP A 16 6.07 -11.63 -3.84
C ASP A 16 5.42 -11.65 -2.44
N LEU A 17 4.52 -12.61 -2.17
CA LEU A 17 3.85 -12.79 -0.88
C LEU A 17 4.58 -13.81 -0.01
N GLY A 18 4.57 -13.57 1.30
CA GLY A 18 5.28 -14.40 2.27
C GLY A 18 6.75 -14.00 2.36
N LEU A 19 7.65 -14.99 2.35
CA LEU A 19 9.09 -14.75 2.42
C LEU A 19 9.61 -14.08 1.14
N GLN A 20 10.12 -12.86 1.28
CA GLN A 20 10.61 -12.03 0.17
C GLN A 20 12.14 -11.95 0.14
N ASN A 21 12.79 -12.00 1.31
CA ASN A 21 14.24 -11.92 1.42
C ASN A 21 14.73 -12.38 2.81
N GLN A 22 16.05 -12.48 2.98
CA GLN A 22 16.72 -12.77 4.23
C GLN A 22 17.99 -11.92 4.37
N TRP A 23 18.31 -11.51 5.59
CA TRP A 23 19.55 -10.82 5.93
C TRP A 23 20.00 -11.23 7.33
N GLY A 24 21.13 -11.93 7.43
CA GLY A 24 21.59 -12.48 8.70
C GLY A 24 20.53 -13.37 9.36
N ASP A 25 20.16 -13.01 10.59
CA ASP A 25 19.13 -13.66 11.42
C ASP A 25 17.72 -13.07 11.23
N LEU A 26 17.51 -12.26 10.18
CA LEU A 26 16.24 -11.62 9.85
C LEU A 26 15.65 -12.12 8.54
N ILE A 27 14.33 -12.19 8.50
CA ILE A 27 13.56 -12.47 7.30
C ILE A 27 12.69 -11.27 6.92
N LEU A 28 12.62 -10.98 5.64
CA LEU A 28 11.71 -9.99 5.08
C LEU A 28 10.43 -10.72 4.66
N VAL A 29 9.32 -10.41 5.32
CA VAL A 29 8.03 -11.02 5.05
C VAL A 29 7.00 -9.92 4.80
N ASP A 30 6.29 -9.98 3.68
CA ASP A 30 5.19 -9.06 3.37
C ASP A 30 5.53 -7.57 3.63
N GLY A 31 6.76 -7.17 3.33
CA GLY A 31 7.28 -5.80 3.43
C GLY A 31 7.93 -5.38 4.73
N ASN A 32 8.04 -6.24 5.74
CA ASN A 32 8.71 -5.90 7.00
C ASN A 32 9.74 -6.94 7.41
N TRP A 33 10.72 -6.47 8.19
CA TRP A 33 11.69 -7.34 8.84
C TRP A 33 11.09 -7.99 10.08
N TYR A 34 11.29 -9.30 10.17
CA TYR A 34 10.97 -10.14 11.32
C TYR A 34 12.20 -10.96 11.70
N VAL A 35 12.25 -11.41 12.94
CA VAL A 35 13.26 -12.40 13.36
C VAL A 35 13.04 -13.75 12.64
N THR A 36 14.12 -14.46 12.32
CA THR A 36 14.08 -15.76 11.63
C THR A 36 13.27 -16.82 12.37
N TRP A 37 13.08 -16.66 13.68
CA TRP A 37 12.34 -17.59 14.52
C TRP A 37 10.81 -17.53 14.38
N MET A 38 10.30 -16.72 13.45
CA MET A 38 8.88 -16.64 13.16
C MET A 38 8.38 -17.95 12.53
N PRO A 39 7.33 -18.59 13.09
CA PRO A 39 6.77 -19.84 12.57
C PRO A 39 6.33 -19.77 11.09
N GLN A 40 6.48 -20.87 10.35
CA GLN A 40 6.20 -20.93 8.91
C GLN A 40 4.73 -20.60 8.56
N ASN A 41 3.77 -21.02 9.39
CA ASN A 41 2.35 -20.67 9.22
C ASN A 41 2.11 -19.15 9.28
N LEU A 42 2.88 -18.42 10.08
CA LEU A 42 2.85 -16.96 10.10
C LEU A 42 3.55 -16.41 8.86
N ILE A 43 4.70 -16.93 8.45
CA ILE A 43 5.39 -16.46 7.23
C ILE A 43 4.46 -16.57 6.01
N ASP A 44 3.83 -17.72 5.80
CA ASP A 44 3.00 -18.00 4.62
C ASP A 44 1.54 -17.54 4.75
N ALA A 45 1.15 -16.91 5.86
CA ALA A 45 -0.24 -16.53 6.12
C ALA A 45 -0.90 -15.76 4.95
N THR A 46 -0.22 -14.77 4.39
CA THR A 46 -0.76 -13.98 3.26
C THR A 46 -0.84 -14.77 1.97
N LYS A 47 0.15 -15.62 1.70
CA LYS A 47 0.18 -16.52 0.55
C LYS A 47 -1.02 -17.48 0.64
N ASN A 48 -1.17 -18.15 1.78
CA ASN A 48 -2.26 -19.10 2.03
C ASN A 48 -3.65 -18.42 2.00
N TYR A 49 -3.77 -17.17 2.43
CA TYR A 49 -5.04 -16.43 2.35
C TYR A 49 -5.46 -16.09 0.90
N ASN A 50 -4.48 -15.98 0.01
CA ASN A 50 -4.69 -15.68 -1.40
C ASN A 50 -4.75 -16.95 -2.27
N THR A 51 -4.21 -18.07 -1.80
CA THR A 51 -4.36 -19.39 -2.44
C THR A 51 -5.82 -19.83 -2.39
N ARG A 52 -6.31 -20.34 -3.53
CA ARG A 52 -7.64 -20.90 -3.67
C ARG A 52 -7.53 -22.40 -3.92
N GLU A 53 -8.34 -23.16 -3.22
CA GLU A 53 -8.44 -24.61 -3.35
C GLU A 53 -9.83 -24.99 -3.86
N PRO A 54 -9.95 -26.08 -4.63
CA PRO A 54 -11.23 -26.63 -5.02
C PRO A 54 -12.08 -26.90 -3.76
N ASN A 55 -13.32 -26.43 -3.77
CA ASN A 55 -14.23 -26.71 -2.67
C ASN A 55 -14.89 -28.06 -2.93
N PRO A 56 -14.72 -29.08 -2.06
CA PRO A 56 -15.31 -30.40 -2.25
C PRO A 56 -16.84 -30.35 -2.32
N THR A 57 -17.47 -29.36 -1.69
CA THR A 57 -18.94 -29.18 -1.70
C THR A 57 -19.43 -28.38 -2.90
N ASN A 58 -18.59 -27.53 -3.51
CA ASN A 58 -18.99 -26.73 -4.67
C ASN A 58 -17.79 -26.45 -5.60
N PRO A 59 -17.55 -27.32 -6.59
CA PRO A 59 -16.39 -27.18 -7.47
C PRO A 59 -16.40 -25.88 -8.30
N LYS A 60 -17.55 -25.22 -8.48
CA LYS A 60 -17.66 -23.94 -9.19
C LYS A 60 -17.20 -22.74 -8.34
N LYS A 61 -17.06 -22.89 -7.02
CA LYS A 61 -16.64 -21.81 -6.10
C LYS A 61 -15.46 -22.27 -5.23
N PRO A 62 -14.21 -22.11 -5.70
CA PRO A 62 -13.04 -22.50 -4.92
C PRO A 62 -12.94 -21.66 -3.64
N ARG A 63 -12.59 -22.32 -2.53
CA ARG A 63 -12.45 -21.70 -1.20
C ARG A 63 -11.02 -21.20 -1.02
N ARG A 64 -10.81 -20.26 -0.10
CA ARG A 64 -9.46 -19.93 0.36
C ARG A 64 -8.93 -21.03 1.27
N LEU A 65 -7.63 -21.27 1.22
CA LEU A 65 -6.96 -22.24 2.10
C LEU A 65 -7.11 -21.83 3.57
N ILE A 66 -6.93 -20.55 3.90
CA ILE A 66 -7.24 -20.01 5.23
C ILE A 66 -8.39 -19.00 5.21
N ASP A 67 -9.19 -19.01 6.27
CA ASP A 67 -10.27 -18.06 6.46
C ASP A 67 -9.75 -16.66 6.83
N LYS A 68 -10.56 -15.63 6.58
CA LYS A 68 -10.27 -14.23 6.90
C LYS A 68 -10.04 -14.02 8.40
N LYS A 69 -10.77 -14.72 9.28
CA LYS A 69 -10.58 -14.60 10.74
C LYS A 69 -9.20 -15.10 11.15
N THR A 70 -8.84 -16.31 10.71
CA THR A 70 -7.51 -16.90 10.95
C THR A 70 -6.39 -16.05 10.40
N PHE A 71 -6.56 -15.52 9.18
CA PHE A 71 -5.58 -14.62 8.57
C PHE A 71 -5.34 -13.35 9.41
N LYS A 72 -6.40 -12.75 9.95
CA LYS A 72 -6.28 -11.56 10.81
C LYS A 72 -5.52 -11.88 12.09
N THR A 73 -5.83 -13.01 12.74
CA THR A 73 -5.12 -13.48 13.93
C THR A 73 -3.64 -13.73 13.64
N TYR A 74 -3.30 -14.31 12.48
CA TYR A 74 -1.91 -14.51 12.10
C TYR A 74 -1.17 -13.20 11.87
N LEU A 75 -1.81 -12.20 11.23
CA LEU A 75 -1.23 -10.86 11.10
C LEU A 75 -0.97 -10.19 12.45
N GLU A 76 -1.87 -10.35 13.41
CA GLU A 76 -1.70 -9.82 14.77
C GLU A 76 -0.54 -10.53 15.49
N ASN A 77 -0.47 -11.85 15.40
CA ASN A 77 0.61 -12.65 16.01
C ASN A 77 1.99 -12.35 15.43
N ARG A 78 2.08 -11.97 14.15
CA ARG A 78 3.35 -11.54 13.52
C ARG A 78 3.97 -10.34 14.22
N ASN A 79 3.17 -9.46 14.83
CA ASN A 79 3.70 -8.24 15.47
C ASN A 79 4.70 -8.54 16.58
N ALA A 80 4.58 -9.68 17.27
CA ALA A 80 5.52 -10.10 18.32
C ALA A 80 6.94 -10.37 17.78
N TYR A 81 7.07 -10.72 16.50
CA TYR A 81 8.35 -11.01 15.83
C TYR A 81 8.89 -9.81 15.05
N ARG A 82 8.13 -8.71 14.96
CA ARG A 82 8.41 -7.59 14.07
C ARG A 82 9.55 -6.73 14.61
N MET A 83 10.52 -6.45 13.74
CA MET A 83 11.58 -5.50 14.03
C MET A 83 11.03 -4.07 14.06
N LYS A 84 11.48 -3.24 15.01
CA LYS A 84 11.08 -1.83 15.09
C LYS A 84 12.16 -0.94 14.48
N PRO A 85 11.87 -0.09 13.50
CA PRO A 85 12.86 0.84 12.96
C PRO A 85 13.30 1.82 14.07
N LYS A 86 14.61 2.08 14.15
CA LYS A 86 15.22 3.02 15.09
C LYS A 86 15.86 4.17 14.31
N GLY A 87 15.27 5.35 14.41
CA GLY A 87 15.72 6.53 13.68
C GLY A 87 15.42 6.45 12.18
N ARG A 88 15.90 7.45 11.43
CA ARG A 88 15.80 7.48 9.97
C ARG A 88 16.99 6.74 9.33
N PRO A 89 16.89 6.36 8.05
CA PRO A 89 18.04 5.84 7.33
C PRO A 89 19.15 6.89 7.28
N ASP A 90 20.40 6.45 7.32
CA ASP A 90 21.57 7.30 7.13
C ASP A 90 21.68 7.79 5.67
N LYS A 91 22.62 8.69 5.39
CA LYS A 91 22.92 9.20 4.04
C LYS A 91 23.19 8.08 3.04
N ASP A 92 23.85 7.02 3.49
CA ASP A 92 24.17 5.83 2.70
C ASP A 92 23.01 4.82 2.62
N GLY A 93 21.87 5.12 3.25
CA GLY A 93 20.65 4.31 3.20
C GLY A 93 20.60 3.16 4.21
N PHE A 94 21.60 3.04 5.08
CA PHE A 94 21.61 2.10 6.20
C PHE A 94 20.50 2.46 7.20
N GLN A 95 19.73 1.47 7.63
CA GLN A 95 18.65 1.65 8.61
C GLN A 95 18.89 0.76 9.82
N ARG A 96 18.87 1.37 11.01
CA ARG A 96 18.93 0.62 12.27
C ARG A 96 17.55 0.11 12.66
N PHE A 97 17.50 -1.11 13.18
CA PHE A 97 16.31 -1.78 13.71
C PHE A 97 16.58 -2.30 15.12
N LEU A 98 15.56 -2.31 15.95
CA LEU A 98 15.53 -2.93 17.28
C LEU A 98 14.89 -4.31 17.17
N TYR A 99 15.51 -5.29 17.83
CA TYR A 99 14.93 -6.62 17.96
C TYR A 99 13.74 -6.59 18.93
N PRO A 100 12.73 -7.44 18.70
CA PRO A 100 11.72 -7.71 19.73
C PRO A 100 12.38 -8.37 20.94
N THR A 101 11.88 -8.06 22.13
CA THR A 101 12.42 -8.61 23.38
C THR A 101 12.36 -10.15 23.37
N PRO A 102 13.49 -10.85 23.60
CA PRO A 102 13.48 -12.29 23.75
C PRO A 102 12.45 -12.73 24.80
N GLY A 103 11.65 -13.76 24.47
CA GLY A 103 10.57 -14.24 25.34
C GLY A 103 9.20 -13.60 25.10
N SER A 104 9.11 -12.47 24.38
CA SER A 104 7.81 -11.93 23.94
C SER A 104 7.17 -12.71 22.80
N TYR A 105 7.90 -13.65 22.21
CA TYR A 105 7.48 -14.50 21.10
C TYR A 105 7.99 -15.93 21.27
N MET A 106 7.33 -16.87 20.61
CA MET A 106 7.73 -18.28 20.61
C MET A 106 8.77 -18.50 19.51
N ALA A 107 10.03 -18.67 19.89
CA ALA A 107 11.08 -18.93 18.92
C ALA A 107 11.01 -20.37 18.39
N ILE A 108 10.81 -20.53 17.08
CA ILE A 108 10.89 -21.82 16.40
C ILE A 108 12.05 -21.75 15.41
N ASP A 109 12.99 -22.68 15.50
CA ASP A 109 14.02 -22.81 14.49
C ASP A 109 13.41 -23.32 13.18
N ARG A 110 13.64 -22.59 12.09
CA ARG A 110 13.05 -22.86 10.78
C ARG A 110 13.62 -24.13 10.13
N VAL A 111 14.87 -24.49 10.43
CA VAL A 111 15.51 -25.69 9.85
C VAL A 111 15.07 -26.94 10.60
N SER A 112 15.16 -26.94 11.93
CA SER A 112 14.80 -28.11 12.73
C SER A 112 13.31 -28.22 13.06
N GLY A 113 12.53 -27.13 12.92
CA GLY A 113 11.14 -27.06 13.36
C GLY A 113 10.95 -27.11 14.87
N LYS A 114 12.05 -27.14 15.65
CA LYS A 114 12.01 -27.26 17.10
C LYS A 114 11.93 -25.90 17.79
N ARG A 115 11.31 -25.88 18.97
CA ARG A 115 11.25 -24.68 19.81
C ARG A 115 12.63 -24.38 20.39
N VAL A 116 13.04 -23.11 20.28
CA VAL A 116 14.26 -22.60 20.91
C VAL A 116 13.87 -21.97 22.26
N ALA A 117 14.38 -22.54 23.36
CA ALA A 117 13.97 -22.14 24.71
C ALA A 117 14.47 -20.73 25.10
N LYS A 118 15.68 -20.37 24.69
CA LYS A 118 16.32 -19.07 24.98
C LYS A 118 16.95 -18.48 23.71
N PRO A 119 16.15 -17.82 22.85
CA PRO A 119 16.67 -17.07 21.73
C PRO A 119 17.63 -15.96 22.20
N SER A 120 18.90 -15.99 21.78
CA SER A 120 19.85 -14.89 22.01
C SER A 120 19.87 -13.97 20.79
N THR A 121 19.36 -12.74 20.94
CA THR A 121 19.41 -11.70 19.90
C THR A 121 20.10 -10.45 20.42
N PRO A 122 20.83 -9.73 19.57
CA PRO A 122 21.36 -8.43 19.94
C PRO A 122 20.22 -7.42 20.11
N VAL A 123 20.50 -6.29 20.76
CA VAL A 123 19.48 -5.24 20.98
C VAL A 123 19.08 -4.58 19.65
N SER A 124 20.03 -4.42 18.72
CA SER A 124 19.79 -3.75 17.45
C SER A 124 20.71 -4.28 16.35
N VAL A 125 20.26 -4.16 15.11
CA VAL A 125 21.07 -4.41 13.91
C VAL A 125 20.92 -3.26 12.93
N THR A 126 21.97 -2.98 12.17
CA THR A 126 21.96 -2.03 11.06
C THR A 126 21.91 -2.80 9.76
N ILE A 127 20.90 -2.52 8.95
CA ILE A 127 20.66 -3.20 7.67
C ILE A 127 21.01 -2.24 6.54
N PRO A 128 21.89 -2.64 5.60
CA PRO A 128 22.26 -1.80 4.49
C PRO A 128 21.15 -1.75 3.43
N LEU A 129 21.23 -0.76 2.53
CA LEU A 129 20.27 -0.59 1.44
C LEU A 129 20.34 -1.74 0.41
N ASP A 130 21.51 -2.33 0.25
CA ASP A 130 21.76 -3.48 -0.64
C ASP A 130 21.51 -4.83 0.04
N ALA A 131 20.85 -4.86 1.21
CA ALA A 131 20.52 -6.13 1.87
C ALA A 131 19.78 -7.09 0.91
N GLY A 132 20.35 -8.30 0.77
CA GLY A 132 19.88 -9.32 -0.16
C GLY A 132 20.28 -9.09 -1.64
N ALA A 133 21.23 -8.21 -1.91
CA ALA A 133 21.97 -8.16 -3.17
C ALA A 133 22.68 -9.50 -3.48
N PRO A 134 23.08 -9.73 -4.75
CA PRO A 134 23.77 -10.96 -5.14
C PRO A 134 25.01 -11.16 -4.26
N SER A 135 25.06 -12.30 -3.59
CA SER A 135 26.27 -12.88 -3.00
C SER A 135 26.33 -14.33 -3.48
N GLU A 136 27.51 -14.96 -3.44
CA GLU A 136 27.70 -16.36 -3.90
C GLU A 136 26.68 -17.37 -3.30
N ARG A 137 26.03 -17.01 -2.17
CA ARG A 137 25.03 -17.85 -1.48
C ARG A 137 23.58 -17.59 -1.87
N ASN A 138 23.27 -16.63 -2.75
CA ASN A 138 21.89 -16.19 -3.00
C ASN A 138 21.51 -16.40 -4.49
N GLN A 139 20.89 -17.54 -4.82
CA GLN A 139 20.59 -17.96 -6.20
C GLN A 139 19.50 -17.12 -6.91
N ASP A 140 18.69 -16.33 -6.19
CA ASP A 140 17.70 -15.39 -6.78
C ASP A 140 17.67 -14.07 -5.97
N PRO A 141 18.68 -13.20 -6.13
CA PRO A 141 18.85 -12.02 -5.29
C PRO A 141 17.85 -10.93 -5.67
N ARG A 142 16.84 -10.75 -4.82
CA ARG A 142 15.94 -9.59 -4.90
C ARG A 142 16.37 -8.59 -3.85
N LEU A 143 16.71 -7.35 -4.22
CA LEU A 143 17.01 -6.29 -3.26
C LEU A 143 15.88 -6.15 -2.23
N ALA A 144 16.18 -6.29 -0.94
CA ALA A 144 15.19 -6.17 0.15
C ALA A 144 14.45 -4.84 0.10
N VAL A 145 15.15 -3.79 -0.32
CA VAL A 145 14.62 -2.44 -0.48
C VAL A 145 13.43 -2.37 -1.43
N LYS A 146 13.34 -3.24 -2.44
CA LYS A 146 12.21 -3.26 -3.37
C LYS A 146 10.90 -3.61 -2.66
N HIS A 147 10.95 -4.51 -1.68
CA HIS A 147 9.76 -4.99 -1.00
C HIS A 147 9.50 -4.26 0.31
N LEU A 148 10.46 -3.58 0.91
CA LEU A 148 10.23 -2.99 2.24
C LEU A 148 9.08 -1.93 2.23
N GLN A 149 8.26 -1.88 3.27
CA GLN A 149 7.15 -0.94 3.41
C GLN A 149 7.06 -0.43 4.85
N LYS A 150 6.36 0.69 5.05
CA LYS A 150 6.13 1.23 6.40
C LYS A 150 5.28 0.30 7.25
N PHE A 151 4.21 -0.22 6.64
CA PHE A 151 3.21 -1.05 7.30
C PHE A 151 3.26 -2.46 6.75
N ALA A 152 2.95 -3.44 7.59
CA ALA A 152 2.84 -4.83 7.14
C ALA A 152 1.71 -4.94 6.13
N TYR A 153 1.95 -5.60 5.01
CA TYR A 153 0.96 -5.71 3.95
C TYR A 153 -0.36 -6.32 4.47
N LYS A 154 -1.49 -5.71 4.11
CA LYS A 154 -2.85 -6.01 4.59
C LYS A 154 -3.09 -5.83 6.10
N SER A 155 -2.16 -5.23 6.85
CA SER A 155 -2.46 -4.74 8.20
C SER A 155 -3.57 -3.68 8.17
N ARG A 156 -4.11 -3.33 9.34
CA ARG A 156 -5.11 -2.26 9.44
C ARG A 156 -4.55 -0.94 8.90
N GLU A 157 -3.37 -0.55 9.39
CA GLU A 157 -2.66 0.67 8.98
C GLU A 157 -2.33 0.66 7.49
N HIS A 158 -1.91 -0.49 6.94
CA HIS A 158 -1.67 -0.61 5.49
C HIS A 158 -2.93 -0.30 4.71
N ARG A 159 -4.10 -0.85 5.10
CA ARG A 159 -5.37 -0.59 4.40
C ARG A 159 -5.85 0.85 4.51
N GLU A 160 -5.61 1.50 5.65
CA GLU A 160 -5.97 2.91 5.88
C GLU A 160 -5.16 3.82 4.95
N HIS A 161 -3.89 3.51 4.72
CA HIS A 161 -2.99 4.32 3.90
C HIS A 161 -2.89 3.86 2.44
N PHE A 162 -3.32 2.64 2.14
CA PHE A 162 -3.30 2.10 0.79
C PHE A 162 -4.32 2.83 -0.10
N GLY A 163 -3.88 3.20 -1.31
CA GLY A 163 -4.74 3.93 -2.25
C GLY A 163 -4.80 5.45 -2.04
N MET A 164 -4.11 6.01 -1.03
CA MET A 164 -3.99 7.47 -0.88
C MET A 164 -3.31 8.12 -2.10
N ARG A 165 -2.45 7.39 -2.82
CA ARG A 165 -1.88 7.85 -4.10
C ARG A 165 -2.97 8.17 -5.13
N SER A 166 -4.05 7.40 -5.17
CA SER A 166 -5.17 7.66 -6.09
C SER A 166 -5.84 9.01 -5.80
N LEU A 167 -5.82 9.48 -4.54
CA LEU A 167 -6.31 10.82 -4.18
C LEU A 167 -5.40 11.92 -4.75
N VAL A 168 -4.08 11.73 -4.69
CA VAL A 168 -3.10 12.65 -5.28
C VAL A 168 -3.24 12.67 -6.81
N GLU A 169 -3.36 11.50 -7.44
CA GLU A 169 -3.57 11.40 -8.89
C GLU A 169 -4.89 12.04 -9.32
N SER A 170 -5.96 11.88 -8.54
CA SER A 170 -7.23 12.57 -8.75
C SER A 170 -7.09 14.09 -8.63
N ALA A 171 -6.39 14.58 -7.59
CA ALA A 171 -6.13 16.00 -7.42
C ALA A 171 -5.30 16.59 -8.57
N TYR A 172 -4.28 15.86 -9.01
CA TYR A 172 -3.44 16.27 -10.14
C TYR A 172 -4.22 16.25 -11.46
N LYS A 173 -5.10 15.28 -11.66
CA LYS A 173 -6.02 15.24 -12.80
C LYS A 173 -6.97 16.43 -12.81
N SER A 174 -7.46 16.87 -11.65
CA SER A 174 -8.29 18.07 -11.52
C SER A 174 -7.52 19.31 -11.99
N LEU A 175 -6.29 19.50 -11.49
CA LEU A 175 -5.43 20.64 -11.87
C LEU A 175 -5.10 20.66 -13.37
N LYS A 176 -4.96 19.48 -13.97
CA LYS A 176 -4.70 19.35 -15.41
C LYS A 176 -5.97 19.36 -16.27
N GLY A 177 -7.15 19.34 -15.67
CA GLY A 177 -8.40 19.24 -16.38
C GLY A 177 -8.67 20.48 -17.23
N LYS A 178 -9.16 20.28 -18.45
CA LYS A 178 -9.47 21.37 -19.41
C LYS A 178 -10.51 22.37 -18.89
N ASN A 179 -11.39 21.92 -17.99
CA ASN A 179 -12.57 22.68 -17.57
C ASN A 179 -12.26 23.86 -16.64
N PHE A 180 -11.11 23.84 -15.95
CA PHE A 180 -10.78 24.83 -14.94
C PHE A 180 -9.36 25.35 -15.12
N GLU A 181 -8.41 24.88 -14.29
CA GLU A 181 -7.03 25.35 -14.27
C GLU A 181 -6.26 25.06 -15.56
N ASP A 182 -6.60 23.95 -16.24
CA ASP A 182 -6.00 23.53 -17.51
C ASP A 182 -4.48 23.67 -17.54
N LEU A 183 -3.83 23.33 -16.42
CA LEU A 183 -2.40 23.54 -16.21
C LEU A 183 -1.55 22.75 -17.22
N ALA A 184 -2.12 21.74 -17.87
CA ALA A 184 -1.44 21.01 -18.93
C ALA A 184 -1.27 21.84 -20.21
N ASN A 185 -2.15 22.82 -20.46
CA ASN A 185 -2.12 23.65 -21.66
C ASN A 185 -0.94 24.63 -21.62
N VAL A 186 -0.05 24.51 -22.61
CA VAL A 186 1.16 25.34 -22.71
C VAL A 186 0.78 26.78 -23.11
N SER A 187 -0.25 26.95 -23.93
CA SER A 187 -0.69 28.28 -24.41
C SER A 187 -1.23 29.16 -23.28
N LYS A 188 -1.87 28.56 -22.26
CA LYS A 188 -2.33 29.28 -21.05
C LYS A 188 -1.19 29.63 -20.08
N ARG A 189 0.01 29.09 -20.33
CA ARG A 189 1.24 29.33 -19.57
C ARG A 189 2.30 30.05 -20.41
N SER A 190 1.90 30.65 -21.54
CA SER A 190 2.77 31.14 -22.61
C SER A 190 3.61 32.40 -22.28
N GLY A 191 3.86 32.71 -21.00
CA GLY A 191 4.86 33.71 -20.65
C GLY A 191 6.27 33.14 -20.81
N ARG A 192 7.17 33.91 -21.41
CA ARG A 192 8.58 33.51 -21.57
C ARG A 192 9.26 33.46 -20.18
N GLY A 193 10.01 32.37 -19.96
CA GLY A 193 10.86 32.21 -18.78
C GLY A 193 10.27 31.34 -17.67
N PHE A 194 11.15 30.79 -16.83
CA PHE A 194 10.78 29.91 -15.74
C PHE A 194 9.91 30.61 -14.68
N ALA A 195 10.20 31.88 -14.37
CA ALA A 195 9.50 32.64 -13.33
C ALA A 195 7.99 32.77 -13.61
N PHE A 196 7.60 33.11 -14.84
CA PHE A 196 6.19 33.22 -15.21
C PHE A 196 5.47 31.86 -15.17
N ASN A 197 6.14 30.79 -15.60
CA ASN A 197 5.60 29.43 -15.52
C ASN A 197 5.36 28.99 -14.06
N TYR A 198 6.28 29.32 -13.14
CA TYR A 198 6.10 29.06 -11.72
C TYR A 198 4.94 29.87 -11.15
N LEU A 199 4.83 31.15 -11.49
CA LEU A 199 3.72 32.02 -11.03
C LEU A 199 2.36 31.53 -11.53
N ALA A 200 2.25 31.17 -12.81
CA ALA A 200 1.01 30.64 -13.37
C ALA A 200 0.63 29.30 -12.71
N ALA A 201 1.61 28.43 -12.45
CA ALA A 201 1.37 27.15 -11.78
C ALA A 201 0.96 27.30 -10.32
N THR A 202 1.57 28.25 -9.58
CA THR A 202 1.19 28.53 -8.19
C THR A 202 -0.22 29.12 -8.11
N LEU A 203 -0.55 30.09 -8.96
CA LEU A 203 -1.90 30.67 -9.01
C LEU A 203 -2.96 29.63 -9.36
N ALA A 204 -2.69 28.73 -10.31
CA ALA A 204 -3.59 27.62 -10.63
C ALA A 204 -3.76 26.64 -9.44
N ALA A 205 -2.69 26.37 -8.69
CA ALA A 205 -2.79 25.54 -7.48
C ALA A 205 -3.63 26.22 -6.39
N VAL A 206 -3.47 27.54 -6.20
CA VAL A 206 -4.28 28.34 -5.27
C VAL A 206 -5.75 28.35 -5.69
N SER A 207 -6.06 28.59 -6.97
CA SER A 207 -7.45 28.61 -7.46
C SER A 207 -8.13 27.25 -7.28
N ALA A 208 -7.43 26.15 -7.55
CA ALA A 208 -7.96 24.80 -7.35
C ALA A 208 -8.25 24.50 -5.88
N ASN A 209 -7.39 24.97 -4.97
CA ASN A 209 -7.61 24.82 -3.54
C ASN A 209 -8.82 25.64 -3.07
N LEU A 210 -8.95 26.90 -3.52
CA LEU A 210 -10.12 27.73 -3.20
C LEU A 210 -11.42 27.09 -3.69
N ARG A 211 -11.45 26.57 -4.93
CA ARG A 211 -12.64 25.87 -5.46
C ARG A 211 -12.99 24.64 -4.64
N LYS A 212 -12.01 23.82 -4.26
CA LYS A 212 -12.25 22.65 -3.40
C LYS A 212 -12.81 23.02 -2.03
N THR A 213 -12.31 24.10 -1.43
CA THR A 213 -12.82 24.60 -0.15
C THR A 213 -14.26 25.06 -0.29
N TYR A 214 -14.58 25.80 -1.36
CA TYR A 214 -15.95 26.20 -1.67
C TYR A 214 -16.88 24.99 -1.88
N ASP A 215 -16.50 24.04 -2.75
CA ASP A 215 -17.26 22.82 -3.01
C ASP A 215 -17.49 21.99 -1.74
N PHE A 216 -16.51 21.99 -0.82
CA PHE A 216 -16.64 21.33 0.48
C PHE A 216 -17.73 21.99 1.34
N PHE A 217 -17.73 23.32 1.45
CA PHE A 217 -18.74 24.03 2.23
C PHE A 217 -20.15 23.87 1.64
N VAL A 218 -20.27 23.91 0.31
CA VAL A 218 -21.55 23.66 -0.38
C VAL A 218 -22.05 22.24 -0.06
N LYS A 219 -21.21 21.22 -0.21
CA LYS A 219 -21.59 19.82 0.09
C LYS A 219 -21.86 19.57 1.57
N ALA A 220 -21.16 20.25 2.46
CA ALA A 220 -21.40 20.16 3.90
C ALA A 220 -22.78 20.75 4.23
N ALA A 221 -23.14 21.90 3.65
CA ALA A 221 -24.45 22.49 3.82
C ALA A 221 -25.57 21.62 3.23
N GLU A 222 -25.39 21.04 2.04
CA GLU A 222 -26.34 20.09 1.43
C GLU A 222 -26.57 18.85 2.33
N LEU A 223 -25.51 18.31 2.93
CA LEU A 223 -25.62 17.19 3.88
C LEU A 223 -26.37 17.56 5.16
N ASP A 224 -26.09 18.74 5.73
CA ASP A 224 -26.76 19.23 6.94
C ASP A 224 -28.26 19.49 6.69
N LEU A 225 -28.63 19.87 5.46
CA LEU A 225 -30.02 20.00 5.02
C LEU A 225 -30.70 18.65 4.73
N GLY A 226 -30.00 17.53 4.93
CA GLY A 226 -30.52 16.18 4.75
C GLY A 226 -30.54 15.70 3.29
N GLU A 227 -29.94 16.44 2.36
CA GLU A 227 -29.85 16.03 0.96
C GLU A 227 -28.83 14.88 0.79
N LYS A 228 -29.19 13.91 -0.05
CA LYS A 228 -28.26 12.82 -0.41
C LYS A 228 -27.31 13.34 -1.48
N LEU A 229 -26.02 13.44 -1.13
CA LEU A 229 -24.98 13.77 -2.11
C LEU A 229 -25.07 12.84 -3.33
N SER A 230 -25.44 13.41 -4.47
CA SER A 230 -25.50 12.69 -5.74
C SER A 230 -24.09 12.28 -6.17
N ARG A 231 -23.86 10.98 -6.37
CA ARG A 231 -22.60 10.51 -6.94
C ARG A 231 -22.58 10.84 -8.42
N GLU A 232 -21.61 11.66 -8.83
CA GLU A 232 -21.37 11.95 -10.23
C GLU A 232 -21.19 10.66 -11.03
N ARG A 233 -21.91 10.55 -12.15
CA ARG A 233 -22.00 9.30 -12.92
C ARG A 233 -20.64 8.97 -13.53
N ARG A 234 -20.15 7.75 -13.27
CA ARG A 234 -18.83 7.31 -13.73
C ARG A 234 -18.73 7.09 -15.25
N ARG A 235 -19.86 6.90 -15.92
CA ARG A 235 -19.93 6.68 -17.37
C ARG A 235 -20.06 8.02 -18.08
N LYS A 236 -19.19 8.23 -19.07
CA LYS A 236 -19.09 9.44 -19.87
C LYS A 236 -19.40 9.11 -21.33
N GLU A 237 -19.93 10.08 -22.06
CA GLU A 237 -20.04 10.06 -23.51
C GLU A 237 -18.65 10.13 -24.15
N ALA A 238 -18.57 9.89 -25.47
CA ALA A 238 -17.31 9.93 -26.22
C ALA A 238 -16.59 11.29 -26.12
N THR A 239 -17.35 12.37 -25.90
CA THR A 239 -16.91 13.75 -25.67
C THR A 239 -16.41 14.01 -24.24
N GLY A 240 -16.53 13.04 -23.32
CA GLY A 240 -16.06 13.12 -21.93
C GLY A 240 -17.04 13.76 -20.94
N THR A 241 -18.21 14.18 -21.40
CA THR A 241 -19.37 14.63 -20.61
C THR A 241 -20.01 13.46 -19.85
N PRO A 242 -20.43 13.62 -18.58
CA PRO A 242 -21.21 12.58 -17.89
C PRO A 242 -22.51 12.28 -18.64
N LEU A 243 -22.85 11.00 -18.82
CA LEU A 243 -24.10 10.61 -19.49
C LEU A 243 -25.32 11.15 -18.73
N SER A 244 -26.22 11.83 -19.44
CA SER A 244 -27.47 12.38 -18.89
C SER A 244 -28.36 11.29 -18.27
N ALA A 245 -29.08 11.62 -17.20
CA ALA A 245 -30.02 10.70 -16.60
C ALA A 245 -31.19 10.47 -17.56
N HIS A 246 -31.28 9.27 -18.16
CA HIS A 246 -32.54 8.85 -18.76
C HIS A 246 -33.57 8.72 -17.63
N SER A 247 -34.60 9.56 -17.66
CA SER A 247 -35.81 9.39 -16.85
C SER A 247 -36.43 8.05 -17.22
N ALA A 248 -36.33 7.08 -16.33
CA ALA A 248 -37.07 5.82 -16.29
C ALA A 248 -37.43 5.21 -17.66
N LEU A 249 -36.45 4.61 -18.36
CA LEU A 249 -36.82 3.54 -19.29
C LEU A 249 -37.22 2.32 -18.45
N PRO A 250 -38.38 1.68 -18.73
CA PRO A 250 -38.76 0.45 -18.03
C PRO A 250 -37.64 -0.58 -18.19
N ALA A 251 -37.38 -1.35 -17.13
CA ALA A 251 -36.37 -2.39 -17.17
C ALA A 251 -36.67 -3.34 -18.35
N LEU A 252 -35.75 -3.43 -19.31
CA LEU A 252 -35.85 -4.41 -20.39
C LEU A 252 -35.95 -5.80 -19.75
N ALA A 253 -37.01 -6.53 -20.11
CA ALA A 253 -37.18 -7.91 -19.68
C ALA A 253 -35.94 -8.72 -20.08
N PRO A 254 -35.49 -9.67 -19.24
CA PRO A 254 -34.33 -10.50 -19.57
C PRO A 254 -34.58 -11.24 -20.89
N PRO A 255 -33.56 -11.40 -21.74
CA PRO A 255 -33.71 -12.14 -23.00
C PRO A 255 -34.14 -13.58 -22.70
N GLN A 256 -35.16 -14.05 -23.43
CA GLN A 256 -35.59 -15.46 -23.42
C GLN A 256 -34.56 -16.34 -24.11
#